data_AF-A0A419F0V1-F1
#
_entry.id   AF-A0A419F0V1-F1
#
_cell.length_a   1.000
_cell.length_b   1.000
_cell.length_c   1.000
_cell.angle_alpha   90.00
_cell.angle_beta   90.00
_cell.angle_gamma   90.00
#
_symmetry.space_group_name_H-M   'P 1'
#
loop_
_entity.id
_entity.type
_entity.pdbx_description
1 polymer ?
#
loop_
_entity_poly.entity_id
_entity_poly.type
_entity_poly.pdbx_seq_one_letter_code
_entity_poly.pdbx_strand_id
1 'polypeptide(L)'
;MNYLSITGVIIFLFTFFYSTLFSQSGIPGTWELVYVAPIYMEDTDPRGIANIRLHFTKEGKLFSIWPDEILSDSTESVDYKFQQNQLLIITGNSDTIFIKTEFPDTNTLVFTFEQSATRIYHRLSEPEAGMKPIEPKSLQLVRTKESGNKINESIEYDNADYSSFSLKERITGSWEVVVYKNVPRGEMPPYGFLNDIWTINENEISIYQRSTGDTSYIKYNIISEREILITTPDGNTLPGNFSFDQWGHLILESGEGIAVLKLISKDSVDVKSIPLKVVLLKLVGER
;
A
#
# COMPACT_ATOMS: atom_id res chain seq x y z
N MET A 1 74.68 -35.02 25.34
CA MET A 1 74.18 -35.31 23.98
C MET A 1 72.73 -35.74 24.15
N ASN A 2 71.76 -34.82 24.08
CA ASN A 2 71.03 -34.39 22.87
C ASN A 2 70.53 -35.63 22.08
N TYR A 3 69.23 -35.89 21.91
CA TYR A 3 68.20 -35.00 21.38
C TYR A 3 66.78 -35.31 21.91
N LEU A 4 66.02 -34.25 22.19
CA LEU A 4 64.55 -34.22 22.11
C LEU A 4 64.13 -34.29 20.63
N SER A 5 63.08 -35.04 20.31
CA SER A 5 62.29 -34.85 19.08
C SER A 5 60.93 -34.28 19.46
N ILE A 6 60.73 -33.01 19.09
CA ILE A 6 59.47 -32.28 19.14
C ILE A 6 58.89 -32.29 17.72
N THR A 7 57.69 -32.79 17.57
CA THR A 7 56.80 -32.54 16.41
C THR A 7 55.42 -32.43 17.05
N GLY A 8 54.80 -31.26 17.22
CA GLY A 8 54.64 -30.16 16.28
C GLY A 8 53.19 -30.17 15.79
N VAL A 9 52.22 -29.98 16.69
CA VAL A 9 50.80 -29.83 16.34
C VAL A 9 50.58 -28.37 15.94
N ILE A 10 50.35 -28.14 14.64
CA ILE A 10 49.89 -26.85 14.11
C ILE A 10 48.41 -26.72 14.47
N ILE A 11 48.11 -25.95 15.50
CA ILE A 11 46.74 -25.50 15.79
C ILE A 11 46.47 -24.32 14.86
N PHE A 12 45.69 -24.56 13.80
CA PHE A 12 45.03 -23.50 13.05
C PHE A 12 44.01 -22.84 13.99
N LEU A 13 44.44 -21.78 14.68
CA LEU A 13 43.54 -20.81 15.29
C LEU A 13 42.79 -20.11 14.15
N PHE A 14 41.67 -20.70 13.74
CA PHE A 14 40.61 -19.95 13.09
C PHE A 14 40.15 -18.90 14.11
N THR A 15 40.73 -17.71 14.04
CA THR A 15 40.07 -16.49 14.50
C THR A 15 38.83 -16.36 13.63
N PHE A 16 37.75 -17.02 14.06
CA PHE A 16 36.41 -16.51 13.83
C PHE A 16 36.44 -15.09 14.38
N PHE A 17 36.64 -14.12 13.48
CA PHE A 17 36.05 -12.83 13.65
C PHE A 17 34.55 -13.10 13.75
N TYR A 18 34.09 -13.38 14.97
CA TYR A 18 32.78 -12.92 15.38
C TYR A 18 32.90 -11.40 15.26
N SER A 19 32.60 -10.91 14.05
CA SER A 19 31.95 -9.62 13.91
C SER A 19 30.95 -9.59 15.05
N THR A 20 31.16 -8.71 16.02
CA THR A 20 30.15 -8.35 16.98
C THR A 20 28.96 -7.93 16.13
N LEU A 21 28.09 -8.89 15.85
CA LEU A 21 26.81 -8.70 15.22
C LEU A 21 26.14 -7.72 16.15
N PHE A 22 26.11 -6.45 15.75
CA PHE A 22 25.01 -5.59 16.15
C PHE A 22 23.78 -6.47 15.98
N SER A 23 23.17 -6.82 17.10
CA SER A 23 21.87 -7.44 17.12
C SER A 23 20.93 -6.46 16.42
N GLN A 24 20.84 -6.59 15.08
CA GLN A 24 19.79 -6.03 14.23
C GLN A 24 18.47 -6.73 14.57
N SER A 25 18.13 -6.78 15.86
CA SER A 25 16.92 -7.35 16.43
C SER A 25 15.65 -6.57 16.04
N GLY A 26 15.77 -5.56 15.17
CA GLY A 26 14.66 -4.70 14.78
C GLY A 26 13.91 -5.16 13.55
N ILE A 27 14.59 -5.34 12.41
CA ILE A 27 13.87 -5.30 11.11
C ILE A 27 12.99 -6.52 10.80
N PRO A 28 13.35 -7.77 11.16
CA PRO A 28 12.53 -8.92 10.79
C PRO A 28 11.11 -8.81 11.34
N GLY A 29 10.14 -9.23 10.54
CA GLY A 29 8.71 -9.10 10.82
C GLY A 29 7.93 -8.47 9.67
N THR A 30 6.62 -8.32 9.87
CA THR A 30 5.71 -7.69 8.91
C THR A 30 5.45 -6.24 9.30
N TRP A 31 5.52 -5.35 8.31
CA TRP A 31 5.34 -3.91 8.46
C TRP A 31 4.27 -3.43 7.49
N GLU A 32 3.22 -2.79 7.97
CA GLU A 32 2.17 -2.19 7.13
C GLU A 32 2.57 -0.76 6.76
N LEU A 33 2.50 -0.41 5.48
CA LEU A 33 2.60 0.98 5.07
C LEU A 33 1.39 1.72 5.62
N VAL A 34 1.63 2.68 6.50
CA VAL A 34 0.57 3.48 7.10
C VAL A 34 0.57 4.89 6.55
N TYR A 35 1.73 5.41 6.11
CA TYR A 35 1.84 6.80 5.66
C TYR A 35 2.86 6.99 4.52
N VAL A 36 2.57 7.97 3.65
CA VAL A 36 3.49 8.43 2.60
C VAL A 36 3.54 9.96 2.60
N ALA A 37 4.73 10.53 2.71
CA ALA A 37 4.99 11.96 2.77
C ALA A 37 6.01 12.37 1.69
N PRO A 38 5.60 13.02 0.59
CA PRO A 38 6.51 13.42 -0.48
C PRO A 38 7.45 14.55 -0.04
N ILE A 39 8.63 14.62 -0.67
CA ILE A 39 9.59 15.71 -0.43
C ILE A 39 9.07 17.04 -1.01
N TYR A 40 8.47 17.03 -2.20
CA TYR A 40 7.84 18.20 -2.84
C TYR A 40 6.34 17.97 -3.11
N MET A 41 5.54 19.04 -3.07
CA MET A 41 4.08 18.96 -3.31
C MET A 41 3.73 18.66 -4.76
N GLU A 42 4.52 19.18 -5.69
CA GLU A 42 4.38 18.86 -7.12
C GLU A 42 4.62 17.38 -7.44
N ASP A 43 5.26 16.65 -6.52
CA ASP A 43 5.50 15.20 -6.61
C ASP A 43 4.44 14.38 -5.85
N THR A 44 3.41 15.01 -5.27
CA THR A 44 2.28 14.27 -4.70
C THR A 44 1.55 13.58 -5.83
N ASP A 45 1.51 12.26 -5.80
CA ASP A 45 0.71 11.50 -6.74
C ASP A 45 -0.74 11.44 -6.22
N PRO A 46 -1.70 12.17 -6.83
CA PRO A 46 -3.10 12.15 -6.39
C PRO A 46 -3.72 10.76 -6.55
N ARG A 47 -3.09 9.89 -7.35
CA ARG A 47 -3.52 8.51 -7.61
C ARG A 47 -3.33 7.57 -6.43
N GLY A 48 -2.83 8.07 -5.29
CA GLY A 48 -2.71 7.34 -4.02
C GLY A 48 -1.74 6.15 -4.05
N ILE A 49 -1.58 5.51 -2.89
CA ILE A 49 -0.83 4.26 -2.71
C ILE A 49 -1.64 3.36 -1.77
N ALA A 50 -1.71 2.06 -2.07
CA ALA A 50 -2.31 1.09 -1.14
C ALA A 50 -1.42 0.86 0.10
N ASN A 51 -2.02 0.49 1.24
CA ASN A 51 -1.33 0.09 2.48
C ASN A 51 -0.59 -1.26 2.38
N ILE A 52 0.33 -1.36 1.42
CA ILE A 52 1.16 -2.56 1.16
C ILE A 52 1.95 -2.95 2.41
N ARG A 53 2.05 -4.26 2.65
CA ARG A 53 2.89 -4.82 3.72
C ARG A 53 4.25 -5.23 3.19
N LEU A 54 5.28 -4.99 3.98
CA LEU A 54 6.62 -5.51 3.77
C LEU A 54 6.92 -6.57 4.82
N HIS A 55 7.33 -7.77 4.39
CA HIS A 55 7.75 -8.83 5.29
C HIS A 55 9.26 -9.08 5.15
N PHE A 56 10.00 -8.85 6.22
CA PHE A 56 11.45 -9.06 6.29
C PHE A 56 11.74 -10.36 7.05
N THR A 57 12.46 -11.29 6.44
CA THR A 57 12.89 -12.52 7.10
C THR A 57 14.29 -12.40 7.68
N LYS A 58 14.63 -13.28 8.64
CA LYS A 58 15.97 -13.28 9.26
C LYS A 58 17.07 -13.68 8.29
N GLU A 59 16.71 -14.38 7.22
CA GLU A 59 17.60 -14.89 6.17
C GLU A 59 17.92 -13.82 5.13
N GLY A 60 17.37 -12.60 5.26
CA GLY A 60 17.62 -11.50 4.33
C GLY A 60 16.70 -11.50 3.11
N LYS A 61 15.49 -12.07 3.22
CA LYS A 61 14.45 -11.98 2.18
C LYS A 61 13.41 -10.92 2.51
N LEU A 62 13.07 -10.10 1.53
CA LEU A 62 12.03 -9.08 1.60
C LEU A 62 10.91 -9.45 0.64
N PHE A 63 9.69 -9.53 1.17
CA PHE A 63 8.46 -9.73 0.40
C PHE A 63 7.62 -8.46 0.43
N SER A 64 7.03 -8.11 -0.70
CA SER A 64 6.00 -7.07 -0.79
C SER A 64 4.65 -7.76 -0.96
N ILE A 65 3.71 -7.50 -0.06
CA ILE A 65 2.42 -8.21 0.02
C ILE A 65 1.31 -7.18 -0.10
N TRP A 66 0.40 -7.35 -1.06
CA TRP A 66 -0.78 -6.50 -1.16
C TRP A 66 -1.70 -6.66 0.07
N PRO A 67 -2.54 -5.66 0.40
CA PRO A 67 -3.34 -5.69 1.62
C PRO A 67 -4.18 -6.95 1.77
N ASP A 68 -4.85 -7.37 0.70
CA ASP A 68 -5.76 -8.52 0.70
C ASP A 68 -5.14 -9.83 0.21
N GLU A 69 -3.82 -9.85 0.00
CA GLU A 69 -3.07 -11.07 -0.28
C GLU A 69 -2.52 -11.70 1.00
N ILE A 70 -2.00 -12.92 0.89
CA ILE A 70 -1.26 -13.57 1.97
C ILE A 70 0.11 -13.96 1.47
N LEU A 71 1.09 -13.96 2.37
CA LEU A 71 2.40 -14.53 2.09
C LEU A 71 2.25 -16.03 1.83
N SER A 72 2.79 -16.49 0.71
CA SER A 72 2.81 -17.89 0.31
C SER A 72 4.16 -18.27 -0.28
N ASP A 73 4.39 -19.56 -0.50
CA ASP A 73 5.63 -20.06 -1.12
C ASP A 73 5.84 -19.53 -2.55
N SER A 74 4.78 -19.04 -3.20
CA SER A 74 4.84 -18.44 -4.54
C SER A 74 5.02 -16.92 -4.52
N THR A 75 5.00 -16.27 -3.34
CA THR A 75 5.22 -14.83 -3.26
C THR A 75 6.66 -14.50 -3.64
N GLU A 76 6.85 -13.64 -4.63
CA GLU A 76 8.18 -13.20 -5.04
C GLU A 76 8.90 -12.46 -3.89
N SER A 77 10.19 -12.70 -3.77
CA SER A 77 11.05 -12.01 -2.82
C SER A 77 12.30 -11.46 -3.49
N VAL A 78 12.85 -10.42 -2.87
CA VAL A 78 14.15 -9.86 -3.19
C VAL A 78 15.09 -10.04 -2.00
N ASP A 79 16.39 -10.09 -2.29
CA ASP A 79 17.38 -10.10 -1.23
C ASP A 79 17.52 -8.68 -0.64
N TYR A 80 17.66 -8.60 0.67
CA TYR A 80 17.93 -7.33 1.35
C TYR A 80 19.07 -7.44 2.34
N LYS A 81 19.74 -6.31 2.57
CA LYS A 81 20.75 -6.15 3.62
C LYS A 81 20.56 -4.81 4.31
N PHE A 82 20.85 -4.77 5.60
CA PHE A 82 20.83 -3.53 6.37
C PHE A 82 22.24 -3.13 6.77
N GLN A 83 22.70 -1.94 6.37
CA GLN A 83 24.04 -1.43 6.67
C GLN A 83 23.97 0.07 6.92
N GLN A 84 24.54 0.53 8.04
CA GLN A 84 24.72 1.98 8.32
C GLN A 84 23.46 2.83 8.12
N ASN A 85 22.32 2.39 8.65
CA ASN A 85 21.01 3.07 8.49
C ASN A 85 20.50 3.14 7.04
N GLN A 86 20.94 2.20 6.21
CA GLN A 86 20.46 2.02 4.85
C GLN A 86 19.95 0.59 4.67
N LEU A 87 18.77 0.49 4.06
CA LEU A 87 18.27 -0.73 3.48
C LEU A 87 18.78 -0.82 2.04
N LEU A 88 19.51 -1.89 1.76
CA LEU A 88 19.97 -2.26 0.43
C LEU A 88 19.03 -3.35 -0.08
N ILE A 89 18.38 -3.11 -1.20
CA ILE A 89 17.54 -4.11 -1.88
C ILE A 89 18.28 -4.55 -3.15
N ILE A 90 18.54 -5.85 -3.27
CA ILE A 90 19.22 -6.45 -4.42
C ILE A 90 18.13 -7.01 -5.34
N THR A 91 17.97 -6.38 -6.50
CA THR A 91 16.98 -6.80 -7.50
C THR A 91 17.56 -7.89 -8.41
N GLY A 92 16.69 -8.59 -9.14
CA GLY A 92 17.07 -9.73 -10.00
C GLY A 92 18.12 -9.41 -11.09
N ASN A 93 18.32 -8.13 -11.43
CA ASN A 93 19.34 -7.69 -12.39
C ASN A 93 20.68 -7.31 -11.75
N SER A 94 20.89 -7.62 -10.46
CA SER A 94 22.02 -7.15 -9.65
C SER A 94 22.05 -5.64 -9.38
N ASP A 95 21.02 -4.90 -9.80
CA ASP A 95 20.85 -3.51 -9.39
C ASP A 95 20.54 -3.45 -7.89
N THR A 96 21.26 -2.56 -7.19
CA THR A 96 21.07 -2.34 -5.76
C THR A 96 20.36 -1.01 -5.54
N ILE A 97 19.20 -1.06 -4.91
CA ILE A 97 18.44 0.12 -4.49
C ILE A 97 18.87 0.46 -3.06
N PHE A 98 19.28 1.71 -2.85
CA PHE A 98 19.64 2.23 -1.53
C PHE A 98 18.49 3.06 -0.98
N ILE A 99 18.02 2.69 0.21
CA ILE A 99 16.92 3.38 0.89
C ILE A 99 17.44 3.82 2.25
N LYS A 100 17.41 5.13 2.52
CA LYS A 100 17.72 5.62 3.87
C LYS A 100 16.65 5.14 4.83
N THR A 101 17.06 4.55 5.94
CA THR A 101 16.14 3.92 6.90
C THR A 101 16.37 4.43 8.31
N GLU A 102 15.27 4.76 9.00
CA GLU A 102 15.28 5.18 10.39
C GLU A 102 14.24 4.37 11.18
N PHE A 103 14.54 4.13 12.46
CA PHE A 103 13.64 3.51 13.43
C PHE A 103 13.44 4.49 14.58
N PRO A 104 12.43 5.39 14.51
CA PRO A 104 12.13 6.30 15.60
C PRO A 104 11.81 5.58 16.91
N ASP A 105 11.22 4.38 16.81
CA ASP A 105 10.93 3.47 17.91
C ASP A 105 10.93 2.01 17.42
N THR A 106 10.53 1.05 18.26
CA THR A 106 10.56 -0.40 17.91
C THR A 106 9.51 -0.83 16.90
N ASN A 107 8.44 -0.04 16.74
CA ASN A 107 7.27 -0.34 15.94
C ASN A 107 7.12 0.57 14.73
N THR A 108 7.98 1.58 14.58
CA THR A 108 7.95 2.52 13.46
C THR A 108 9.19 2.36 12.59
N LEU A 109 8.97 2.19 11.29
CA LEU A 109 10.01 2.09 10.28
C LEU A 109 9.82 3.20 9.25
N VAL A 110 10.86 3.99 9.01
CA VAL A 110 10.82 5.13 8.09
C VAL A 110 11.79 4.89 6.94
N PHE A 111 11.26 4.87 5.73
CA PHE A 111 12.05 4.84 4.49
C PHE A 111 12.05 6.20 3.84
N THR A 112 13.23 6.74 3.56
CA THR A 112 13.39 7.96 2.77
C THR A 112 14.09 7.60 1.47
N PHE A 113 13.37 7.77 0.37
CA PHE A 113 13.87 7.57 -0.98
C PHE A 113 14.45 8.89 -1.47
N GLU A 114 15.66 8.86 -2.03
CA GLU A 114 16.31 10.05 -2.58
C GLU A 114 15.42 10.66 -3.67
N GLN A 115 15.00 11.91 -3.49
CA GLN A 115 14.12 12.67 -4.41
C GLN A 115 12.67 12.17 -4.56
N SER A 116 12.18 11.30 -3.69
CA SER A 116 10.79 10.82 -3.76
C SER A 116 10.03 11.10 -2.47
N ALA A 117 9.33 10.12 -1.92
CA ALA A 117 8.57 10.25 -0.69
C ALA A 117 9.21 9.51 0.47
N THR A 118 9.02 10.04 1.67
CA THR A 118 9.18 9.30 2.90
C THR A 118 7.99 8.36 3.07
N ARG A 119 8.24 7.08 3.32
CA ARG A 119 7.22 6.08 3.64
C ARG A 119 7.38 5.66 5.09
N ILE A 120 6.29 5.66 5.85
CA ILE A 120 6.29 5.19 7.23
C ILE A 120 5.46 3.92 7.33
N TYR A 121 6.07 2.95 7.97
CA TYR A 121 5.49 1.66 8.22
C TYR A 121 5.35 1.42 9.72
N HIS A 122 4.27 0.77 10.11
CA HIS A 122 4.07 0.26 11.46
C HIS A 122 4.27 -1.25 11.50
N ARG A 123 4.96 -1.73 12.51
CA ARG A 123 5.13 -3.16 12.77
C ARG A 123 3.78 -3.75 13.13
N LEU A 124 3.38 -4.81 12.43
CA LEU A 124 2.25 -5.62 12.83
C LEU A 124 2.72 -6.59 13.92
N SER A 125 2.10 -6.52 15.09
CA SER A 125 2.52 -7.23 16.30
C SER A 125 2.25 -8.73 16.26
N GLU A 126 1.34 -9.18 15.39
CA GLU A 126 1.00 -10.59 15.26
C GLU A 126 2.12 -11.35 14.51
N PRO A 127 2.63 -12.48 15.04
CA PRO A 127 3.66 -13.27 14.36
C PRO A 127 3.26 -13.74 12.95
N GLU A 128 1.96 -13.91 12.72
CA GLU A 128 1.37 -14.37 11.46
C GLU A 128 0.78 -13.21 10.62
N ALA A 129 1.15 -11.96 10.91
CA ALA A 129 0.59 -10.81 10.21
C ALA A 129 0.85 -10.79 8.70
N GLY A 130 1.86 -11.52 8.21
CA GLY A 130 2.06 -11.75 6.77
C GLY A 130 1.12 -12.78 6.15
N MET A 131 0.53 -13.66 6.97
CA MET A 131 -0.29 -14.81 6.55
C MET A 131 -1.80 -14.51 6.59
N LYS A 132 -2.19 -13.30 7.01
CA LYS A 132 -3.58 -12.86 7.08
C LYS A 132 -3.79 -11.68 6.16
N PRO A 133 -4.89 -11.60 5.41
CA PRO A 133 -5.21 -10.38 4.69
C PRO A 133 -5.55 -9.25 5.69
N ILE A 134 -5.22 -8.01 5.32
CA ILE A 134 -5.66 -6.79 6.02
C ILE A 134 -6.59 -6.01 5.11
N GLU A 135 -7.47 -5.22 5.71
CA GLU A 135 -8.40 -4.39 4.94
C GLU A 135 -7.63 -3.41 4.04
N PRO A 136 -7.89 -3.40 2.73
CA PRO A 136 -7.32 -2.43 1.82
C PRO A 136 -7.69 -0.98 2.17
N LYS A 137 -6.69 -0.10 2.12
CA LYS A 137 -6.84 1.33 2.33
C LYS A 137 -6.05 2.08 1.27
N SER A 138 -6.69 3.09 0.68
CA SER A 138 -5.97 4.16 0.02
C SER A 138 -5.20 4.98 1.05
N LEU A 139 -3.96 5.32 0.72
CA LEU A 139 -3.15 6.32 1.40
C LEU A 139 -2.87 7.44 0.40
N GLN A 140 -2.83 8.67 0.87
CA GLN A 140 -2.44 9.80 0.03
C GLN A 140 -1.08 10.35 0.44
N LEU A 141 -0.37 10.89 -0.54
CA LEU A 141 0.90 11.58 -0.39
C LEU A 141 0.64 13.06 -0.08
N VAL A 142 1.05 13.58 1.08
CA VAL A 142 0.86 15.02 1.42
C VAL A 142 2.02 15.63 2.23
N ARG A 143 2.35 16.91 1.98
CA ARG A 143 3.52 17.65 2.49
C ARG A 143 3.45 18.04 3.96
N THR A 144 4.55 17.78 4.66
CA THR A 144 4.91 18.10 6.06
C THR A 144 4.94 19.58 6.50
N LYS A 145 4.48 20.56 5.70
CA LYS A 145 4.89 21.97 5.91
C LYS A 145 3.85 23.03 6.24
N GLU A 146 2.55 22.75 6.34
CA GLU A 146 1.58 23.82 6.61
C GLU A 146 0.53 23.53 7.69
N SER A 147 0.61 24.40 8.71
CA SER A 147 -0.43 24.86 9.62
C SER A 147 -0.65 24.10 10.93
N GLY A 148 -0.62 24.84 12.03
CA GLY A 148 -1.13 24.45 13.34
C GLY A 148 -2.66 24.32 13.39
N ASN A 149 -3.28 23.87 12.29
CA ASN A 149 -4.67 23.46 12.25
C ASN A 149 -4.68 21.94 12.33
N LYS A 150 -5.42 21.40 13.30
CA LYS A 150 -5.73 19.97 13.36
C LYS A 150 -6.37 19.59 12.03
N ILE A 151 -5.67 18.78 11.24
CA ILE A 151 -6.25 18.20 10.05
C ILE A 151 -7.30 17.20 10.55
N ASN A 152 -8.52 17.27 10.01
CA ASN A 152 -9.56 16.30 10.31
C ASN A 152 -9.31 15.08 9.41
N GLU A 153 -8.49 14.16 9.91
CA GLU A 153 -7.75 13.15 9.14
C GLU A 153 -8.54 11.87 8.81
N SER A 154 -9.78 11.73 9.28
CA SER A 154 -10.55 10.51 9.05
C SER A 154 -11.75 10.77 8.15
N ILE A 155 -11.73 10.21 6.95
CA ILE A 155 -12.97 9.81 6.27
C ILE A 155 -13.60 8.75 7.18
N GLU A 156 -14.77 9.04 7.73
CA GLU A 156 -15.58 8.01 8.37
C GLU A 156 -16.23 7.18 7.26
N TYR A 157 -15.82 5.91 7.19
CA TYR A 157 -16.43 4.98 6.24
C TYR A 157 -17.68 4.38 6.82
N ASP A 158 -18.63 4.13 5.93
CA ASP A 158 -19.80 3.34 6.25
C ASP A 158 -19.41 1.86 6.32
N ASN A 159 -19.53 1.28 7.51
CA ASN A 159 -19.22 -0.13 7.78
C ASN A 159 -20.49 -0.95 8.06
N ALA A 160 -21.68 -0.43 7.73
CA ALA A 160 -22.92 -1.17 7.93
C ALA A 160 -23.01 -2.37 6.97
N ASP A 161 -23.66 -3.45 7.44
CA ASP A 161 -23.88 -4.64 6.61
C ASP A 161 -25.14 -4.49 5.75
N TYR A 162 -24.92 -4.31 4.45
CA TYR A 162 -25.98 -4.22 3.45
C TYR A 162 -26.24 -5.53 2.70
N SER A 163 -25.73 -6.67 3.17
CA SER A 163 -25.84 -7.96 2.48
C SER A 163 -27.27 -8.40 2.17
N SER A 164 -28.25 -7.95 2.96
CA SER A 164 -29.68 -8.23 2.80
C SER A 164 -30.40 -7.36 1.77
N PHE A 165 -29.78 -6.29 1.29
CA PHE A 165 -30.38 -5.34 0.34
C PHE A 165 -30.29 -5.90 -1.08
N SER A 166 -31.14 -5.42 -1.99
CA SER A 166 -30.99 -5.74 -3.40
C SER A 166 -29.65 -5.22 -3.92
N LEU A 167 -29.10 -5.86 -4.94
CA LEU A 167 -27.83 -5.43 -5.52
C LEU A 167 -27.80 -3.93 -5.89
N LYS A 168 -28.86 -3.44 -6.54
CA LYS A 168 -28.96 -2.04 -6.96
C LYS A 168 -28.89 -1.10 -5.75
N GLU A 169 -29.56 -1.47 -4.65
CA GLU A 169 -29.49 -0.71 -3.40
C GLU A 169 -28.11 -0.82 -2.74
N ARG A 170 -27.47 -1.99 -2.79
CA ARG A 170 -26.14 -2.21 -2.21
C ARG A 170 -25.06 -1.36 -2.84
N ILE A 171 -25.02 -1.28 -4.17
CA ILE A 171 -23.99 -0.50 -4.88
C ILE A 171 -24.23 1.01 -4.86
N THR A 172 -25.47 1.45 -4.58
CA THR A 172 -25.81 2.87 -4.53
C THR A 172 -25.10 3.55 -3.35
N GLY A 173 -24.43 4.67 -3.59
CA GLY A 173 -23.72 5.42 -2.55
C GLY A 173 -22.48 6.11 -3.10
N SER A 174 -21.74 6.75 -2.19
CA SER A 174 -20.43 7.35 -2.48
C SER A 174 -19.33 6.42 -2.02
N TRP A 175 -18.40 6.11 -2.90
CA TRP A 175 -17.35 5.12 -2.73
C TRP A 175 -15.99 5.74 -3.03
N GLU A 176 -14.95 5.30 -2.33
CA GLU A 176 -13.57 5.65 -2.62
C GLU A 176 -12.85 4.47 -3.27
N VAL A 177 -12.10 4.70 -4.34
CA VAL A 177 -11.21 3.65 -4.87
C VAL A 177 -10.00 3.48 -3.94
N VAL A 178 -9.89 2.29 -3.33
CA VAL A 178 -8.85 1.99 -2.34
C VAL A 178 -7.72 1.12 -2.89
N VAL A 179 -7.98 0.31 -3.92
CA VAL A 179 -6.95 -0.51 -4.61
C VAL A 179 -7.27 -0.66 -6.10
N TYR A 180 -6.22 -0.73 -6.92
CA TYR A 180 -6.24 -1.29 -8.26
C TYR A 180 -5.33 -2.52 -8.34
N LYS A 181 -5.78 -3.54 -9.05
CA LYS A 181 -4.97 -4.73 -9.35
C LYS A 181 -4.98 -5.04 -10.83
N ASN A 182 -3.93 -5.73 -11.27
CA ASN A 182 -3.80 -6.26 -12.63
C ASN A 182 -3.92 -5.20 -13.74
N VAL A 183 -3.67 -3.92 -13.42
CA VAL A 183 -3.61 -2.84 -14.40
C VAL A 183 -2.26 -2.94 -15.12
N PRO A 184 -2.23 -3.01 -16.47
CA PRO A 184 -0.98 -3.05 -17.21
C PRO A 184 -0.08 -1.84 -16.91
N ARG A 185 1.22 -2.08 -16.88
CA ARG A 185 2.20 -1.05 -16.49
C ARG A 185 2.19 0.11 -17.49
N GLY A 186 1.94 1.33 -16.99
CA GLY A 186 1.94 2.55 -17.79
C GLY A 186 0.58 2.88 -18.41
N GLU A 187 -0.42 2.02 -18.20
CA GLU A 187 -1.80 2.29 -18.61
C GLU A 187 -2.56 3.02 -17.49
N MET A 188 -3.51 3.85 -17.91
CA MET A 188 -4.47 4.43 -16.98
C MET A 188 -5.41 3.30 -16.54
N PRO A 189 -5.69 3.14 -15.24
CA PRO A 189 -6.68 2.17 -14.83
C PRO A 189 -8.02 2.46 -15.52
N PRO A 190 -8.78 1.42 -15.89
CA PRO A 190 -9.99 1.54 -16.71
C PRO A 190 -11.04 2.50 -16.12
N TYR A 191 -10.96 2.74 -14.82
CA TYR A 191 -12.01 3.43 -14.08
C TYR A 191 -11.50 4.57 -13.16
N GLY A 192 -10.37 5.20 -13.47
CA GLY A 192 -9.83 6.32 -12.68
C GLY A 192 -8.62 5.95 -11.83
N PHE A 193 -8.43 6.63 -10.70
CA PHE A 193 -7.25 6.47 -9.84
C PHE A 193 -7.62 6.26 -8.37
N LEU A 194 -6.67 5.83 -7.51
CA LEU A 194 -6.98 5.70 -6.08
C LEU A 194 -7.34 7.08 -5.51
N ASN A 195 -8.18 7.09 -4.46
CA ASN A 195 -8.80 8.27 -3.85
C ASN A 195 -9.88 8.96 -4.70
N ASP A 196 -10.09 8.59 -5.96
CA ASP A 196 -11.24 9.10 -6.71
C ASP A 196 -12.53 8.66 -6.04
N ILE A 197 -13.51 9.57 -6.00
CA ILE A 197 -14.79 9.32 -5.35
C ILE A 197 -15.85 9.04 -6.40
N TRP A 198 -16.42 7.86 -6.33
CA TRP A 198 -17.50 7.42 -7.20
C TRP A 198 -18.81 7.57 -6.48
N THR A 199 -19.72 8.35 -7.04
CA THR A 199 -21.11 8.37 -6.59
C THR A 199 -21.94 7.57 -7.56
N ILE A 200 -22.41 6.41 -7.10
CA ILE A 200 -23.25 5.49 -7.87
C ILE A 200 -24.70 5.77 -7.47
N ASN A 201 -25.51 6.16 -8.44
CA ASN A 201 -26.96 6.32 -8.29
C ASN A 201 -27.69 5.30 -9.18
N GLU A 202 -29.00 5.42 -9.36
CA GLU A 202 -29.81 4.40 -10.04
C GLU A 202 -29.35 3.99 -11.45
N ASN A 203 -28.73 4.89 -12.23
CA ASN A 203 -28.38 4.64 -13.64
C ASN A 203 -27.03 5.24 -14.06
N GLU A 204 -26.35 5.96 -13.17
CA GLU A 204 -25.15 6.73 -13.47
C GLU A 204 -24.14 6.63 -12.34
N ILE A 205 -22.87 6.64 -12.73
CA ILE A 205 -21.72 6.78 -11.87
C ILE A 205 -21.11 8.14 -12.18
N SER A 206 -21.07 9.04 -11.19
CA SER A 206 -20.27 10.26 -11.29
C SER A 206 -18.95 10.06 -10.57
N ILE A 207 -17.83 10.29 -11.25
CA ILE A 207 -16.49 10.13 -10.69
C ILE A 207 -15.89 11.51 -10.47
N TYR A 208 -15.72 11.88 -9.20
CA TYR A 208 -14.94 13.06 -8.83
C TYR A 208 -13.46 12.70 -8.82
N GLN A 209 -12.74 13.24 -9.80
CA GLN A 209 -11.32 12.99 -10.01
C GLN A 209 -10.51 13.91 -9.10
N ARG A 210 -9.88 13.35 -8.06
CA ARG A 210 -9.14 14.15 -7.07
C ARG A 210 -7.95 14.88 -7.69
N SER A 211 -7.36 14.31 -8.74
CA SER A 211 -6.18 14.84 -9.41
C SER A 211 -6.44 16.15 -10.17
N THR A 212 -7.62 16.27 -10.79
CA THR A 212 -8.00 17.43 -11.61
C THR A 212 -9.02 18.34 -10.92
N GLY A 213 -9.80 17.81 -9.98
CA GLY A 213 -10.96 18.49 -9.40
C GLY A 213 -12.19 18.46 -10.31
N ASP A 214 -12.14 17.72 -11.42
CA ASP A 214 -13.24 17.57 -12.37
C ASP A 214 -14.18 16.42 -11.97
N THR A 215 -15.36 16.39 -12.59
CA THR A 215 -16.30 15.28 -12.46
C THR A 215 -16.65 14.74 -13.83
N SER A 216 -16.43 13.44 -14.02
CA SER A 216 -16.86 12.71 -15.20
C SER A 216 -18.09 11.87 -14.88
N TYR A 217 -18.85 11.52 -15.91
CA TYR A 217 -20.10 10.77 -15.78
C TYR A 217 -20.05 9.56 -16.68
N ILE A 218 -20.44 8.41 -16.13
CA ILE A 218 -20.42 7.12 -16.78
C ILE A 218 -21.79 6.48 -16.57
N LYS A 219 -22.40 5.99 -17.65
CA LYS A 219 -23.66 5.26 -17.52
C LYS A 219 -23.37 3.81 -17.22
N TYR A 220 -24.27 3.16 -16.49
CA TYR A 220 -24.16 1.72 -16.30
C TYR A 220 -25.50 1.02 -16.37
N ASN A 221 -25.46 -0.28 -16.65
CA ASN A 221 -26.63 -1.14 -16.62
C ASN A 221 -26.27 -2.49 -15.98
N ILE A 222 -27.03 -2.90 -14.96
CA ILE A 222 -26.87 -4.21 -14.34
C ILE A 222 -27.57 -5.24 -15.23
N ILE A 223 -26.80 -6.14 -15.85
CA ILE A 223 -27.36 -7.23 -16.66
C ILE A 223 -27.85 -8.36 -15.76
N SER A 224 -27.07 -8.70 -14.73
CA SER A 224 -27.34 -9.83 -13.84
C SER A 224 -26.79 -9.58 -12.43
N GLU A 225 -26.95 -10.56 -11.53
CA GLU A 225 -26.44 -10.49 -10.16
C GLU A 225 -24.91 -10.42 -10.04
N ARG A 226 -24.17 -10.52 -11.15
CA ARG A 226 -22.70 -10.38 -11.16
C ARG A 226 -22.15 -9.58 -12.33
N GLU A 227 -23.00 -9.13 -13.24
CA GLU A 227 -22.57 -8.52 -14.51
C GLU A 227 -23.14 -7.12 -14.67
N ILE A 228 -22.25 -6.19 -15.01
CA ILE A 228 -22.53 -4.78 -15.24
C ILE A 228 -21.97 -4.37 -16.61
N LEU A 229 -22.73 -3.62 -17.39
CA LEU A 229 -22.21 -2.89 -18.54
C LEU A 229 -21.89 -1.48 -18.10
N ILE A 230 -20.65 -1.07 -18.27
CA ILE A 230 -20.20 0.29 -18.03
C ILE A 230 -20.03 0.97 -19.38
N THR A 231 -20.77 2.05 -19.62
CA THR A 231 -20.68 2.84 -20.85
C THR A 231 -19.78 4.04 -20.62
N THR A 232 -18.59 4.02 -21.21
CA THR A 232 -17.59 5.09 -21.13
C THR A 232 -18.07 6.36 -21.84
N PRO A 233 -17.46 7.53 -21.57
CA PRO A 233 -17.89 8.80 -22.15
C PRO A 233 -17.85 8.87 -23.70
N ASP A 234 -17.00 8.06 -24.33
CA ASP A 234 -16.90 7.91 -25.79
C ASP A 234 -17.96 6.96 -26.39
N GLY A 235 -18.82 6.38 -25.56
CA GLY A 235 -19.93 5.51 -25.95
C GLY A 235 -19.59 4.02 -26.03
N ASN A 236 -18.35 3.62 -25.71
CA ASN A 236 -17.98 2.22 -25.65
C ASN A 236 -18.59 1.54 -24.41
N THR A 237 -19.07 0.30 -24.56
CA THR A 237 -19.60 -0.49 -23.45
C THR A 237 -18.61 -1.58 -23.08
N LEU A 238 -18.14 -1.55 -21.84
CA LEU A 238 -17.26 -2.56 -21.29
C LEU A 238 -18.07 -3.49 -20.38
N PRO A 239 -18.12 -4.80 -20.67
CA PRO A 239 -18.62 -5.75 -19.69
C PRO A 239 -17.66 -5.80 -18.51
N GLY A 240 -18.21 -5.64 -17.32
CA GLY A 240 -17.52 -5.82 -16.06
C GLY A 240 -18.25 -6.83 -15.21
N ASN A 241 -17.51 -7.55 -14.39
CA ASN A 241 -18.08 -8.28 -13.28
C ASN A 241 -18.03 -7.40 -12.04
N PHE A 242 -18.99 -7.56 -11.14
CA PHE A 242 -18.86 -7.03 -9.80
C PHE A 242 -19.05 -8.11 -8.75
N SER A 243 -18.47 -7.88 -7.58
CA SER A 243 -18.67 -8.70 -6.39
C SER A 243 -18.45 -7.86 -5.13
N PHE A 244 -18.64 -8.48 -3.97
CA PHE A 244 -18.28 -7.90 -2.69
C PHE A 244 -17.32 -8.83 -1.98
N ASP A 245 -16.27 -8.26 -1.37
CA ASP A 245 -15.34 -9.03 -0.56
C ASP A 245 -15.83 -9.18 0.89
N GLN A 246 -14.98 -9.77 1.72
CA GLN A 246 -15.28 -10.03 3.14
C GLN A 246 -15.40 -8.75 4.00
N TRP A 247 -14.92 -7.59 3.51
CA TRP A 247 -15.05 -6.30 4.18
C TRP A 247 -16.20 -5.47 3.61
N GLY A 248 -16.99 -6.04 2.68
CA GLY A 248 -18.09 -5.34 2.03
C GLY A 248 -17.63 -4.32 0.99
N HIS A 249 -16.38 -4.37 0.54
CA HIS A 249 -15.90 -3.50 -0.53
C HIS A 249 -16.54 -3.93 -1.85
N LEU A 250 -16.87 -2.97 -2.71
CA LEU A 250 -17.32 -3.24 -4.07
C LEU A 250 -16.10 -3.55 -4.92
N ILE A 251 -16.07 -4.74 -5.50
CA ILE A 251 -15.03 -5.17 -6.45
C ILE A 251 -15.60 -5.03 -7.85
N LEU A 252 -14.92 -4.27 -8.71
CA LEU A 252 -15.24 -4.14 -10.13
C LEU A 252 -14.09 -4.74 -10.94
N GLU A 253 -14.37 -5.82 -11.64
CA GLU A 253 -13.41 -6.51 -12.51
C GLU A 253 -13.76 -6.27 -13.98
N SER A 254 -12.73 -5.99 -14.77
CA SER A 254 -12.82 -5.81 -16.21
C SER A 254 -11.67 -6.54 -16.89
N GLY A 255 -11.72 -6.65 -18.22
CA GLY A 255 -10.59 -7.17 -19.00
C GLY A 255 -9.29 -6.37 -18.83
N GLU A 256 -9.35 -5.15 -18.28
CA GLU A 256 -8.23 -4.21 -18.14
C GLU A 256 -7.72 -4.08 -16.69
N GLY A 257 -8.37 -4.74 -15.72
CA GLY A 257 -7.97 -4.71 -14.32
C GLY A 257 -9.13 -4.77 -13.33
N ILE A 258 -8.78 -4.74 -12.04
CA ILE A 258 -9.70 -4.81 -10.91
C ILE A 258 -9.61 -3.53 -10.10
N ALA A 259 -10.75 -2.90 -9.81
CA ALA A 259 -10.89 -1.82 -8.85
C ALA A 259 -11.58 -2.32 -7.58
N VAL A 260 -11.07 -1.91 -6.42
CA VAL A 260 -11.68 -2.18 -5.10
C VAL A 260 -12.13 -0.85 -4.53
N LEU A 261 -13.41 -0.74 -4.19
CA LEU A 261 -14.01 0.49 -3.68
C LEU A 261 -14.58 0.29 -2.28
N LYS A 262 -14.26 1.23 -1.38
CA LYS A 262 -14.77 1.26 -0.01
C LYS A 262 -15.89 2.29 0.14
N LEU A 263 -17.00 1.90 0.75
CA LEU A 263 -18.17 2.77 0.91
C LEU A 263 -17.89 3.89 1.90
N ILE A 264 -18.05 5.14 1.45
CA ILE A 264 -17.99 6.32 2.31
C ILE A 264 -19.36 6.56 2.95
N SER A 265 -20.44 6.50 2.15
CA SER A 265 -21.80 6.79 2.61
C SER A 265 -22.84 6.24 1.64
N LYS A 266 -23.93 5.65 2.13
CA LYS A 266 -25.13 5.36 1.30
C LYS A 266 -25.87 6.62 0.88
N ASP A 267 -25.80 7.67 1.69
CA ASP A 267 -26.46 8.95 1.43
C ASP A 267 -25.60 9.83 0.52
N SER A 268 -26.24 10.82 -0.12
CA SER A 268 -25.55 11.85 -0.89
C SER A 268 -24.62 12.65 0.01
N VAL A 269 -23.35 12.73 -0.38
CA VAL A 269 -22.33 13.53 0.29
C VAL A 269 -21.76 14.55 -0.68
N ASP A 270 -21.37 15.71 -0.16
CA ASP A 270 -20.57 16.66 -0.93
C ASP A 270 -19.16 16.10 -1.08
N VAL A 271 -18.89 15.45 -2.22
CA VAL A 271 -17.61 14.81 -2.54
C VAL A 271 -16.40 15.75 -2.42
N LYS A 272 -16.61 17.08 -2.58
CA LYS A 272 -15.55 18.08 -2.42
C LYS A 272 -15.20 18.33 -0.96
N SER A 273 -16.15 18.09 -0.05
CA SER A 273 -15.97 18.25 1.39
C SER A 273 -15.29 17.04 2.05
N ILE A 274 -15.26 15.88 1.37
CA ILE A 274 -14.68 14.66 1.91
C ILE A 274 -13.18 14.88 2.11
N PRO A 275 -12.67 14.77 3.35
CA PRO A 275 -11.28 15.06 3.65
C PRO A 275 -10.36 14.11 2.89
N LEU A 276 -9.26 14.67 2.42
CA LEU A 276 -8.17 13.93 1.81
C LEU A 276 -7.37 13.24 2.92
N LYS A 277 -6.98 11.97 2.75
CA LYS A 277 -6.19 11.20 3.73
C LYS A 277 -4.75 11.69 3.80
N VAL A 278 -4.57 12.82 4.46
CA VAL A 278 -3.31 13.54 4.59
C VAL A 278 -2.58 13.06 5.83
N VAL A 279 -1.27 12.76 5.73
CA VAL A 279 -0.44 12.64 6.94
C VAL A 279 0.80 13.54 6.89
N LEU A 280 0.88 14.41 7.89
CA LEU A 280 2.02 15.26 8.20
C LEU A 280 2.92 14.57 9.23
N LEU A 281 4.15 14.25 8.84
CA LEU A 281 5.16 13.76 9.77
C LEU A 281 6.16 14.87 10.14
N LYS A 282 6.23 15.17 11.43
CA LYS A 282 7.30 16.00 12.00
C LYS A 282 8.58 15.18 12.00
N LEU A 283 9.51 15.49 11.09
CA LEU A 283 10.89 15.02 11.19
C LEU A 283 11.58 15.79 12.32
N VAL A 284 11.77 15.14 13.48
CA VAL A 284 12.65 15.67 14.52
C VAL A 284 14.08 15.37 14.11
N GLY A 285 14.81 16.41 13.71
CA GLY A 285 16.26 16.39 13.60
C GLY A 285 16.77 17.72 14.16
N GLU A 286 16.94 17.79 15.48
CA GLU A 286 17.71 18.87 16.10
C GLU A 286 19.19 18.70 15.71
N ARG A 287 19.80 19.80 15.28
CA ARG A 287 21.26 19.94 15.13
C ARG A 287 21.87 20.31 16.46
#